data_AF-A0A660Z3M0-F1
#
_entry.id   AF-A0A660Z3M0-F1
#
_cell.length_a   1.000
_cell.length_b   1.000
_cell.length_c   1.000
_cell.angle_alpha   90.00
_cell.angle_beta   90.00
_cell.angle_gamma   90.00
#
_symmetry.space_group_name_H-M   'P 1'
#
loop_
_entity.id
_entity.type
_entity.pdbx_description
1 polymer ?
#
loop_
_entity_poly.entity_id
_entity_poly.type
_entity_poly.pdbx_seq_one_letter_code
_entity_poly.pdbx_strand_id
1 'polypeptide(L)' 'MKKLLIILILPFILTGCLNYYQEVKLAIDGSGSMHIDYWMLLPDEASASVVSKVGLFTPDSIKEKFTSEYSI' A
#
# COMPACT_ATOMS: atom_id res chain seq x y z
N MET A 1 2.06 -17.70 27.57
CA MET A 1 2.48 -18.13 26.22
C MET A 1 1.41 -17.88 25.14
N LYS A 2 0.11 -18.10 25.40
CA LYS A 2 -0.97 -17.85 24.42
C LYS A 2 -1.01 -16.43 23.81
N LYS A 3 -0.68 -15.39 24.58
CA LYS A 3 -0.64 -13.99 24.08
C LYS A 3 0.47 -13.74 23.04
N LEU A 4 1.58 -14.49 23.12
CA LEU A 4 2.68 -14.38 22.17
C LEU A 4 2.29 -14.94 20.79
N LEU A 5 1.43 -15.97 20.78
CA LEU A 5 0.91 -16.58 19.56
C LEU A 5 0.05 -15.58 18.76
N ILE A 6 -0.75 -14.75 19.43
CA ILE A 6 -1.62 -13.75 18.79
C ILE A 6 -0.79 -12.68 18.07
N ILE A 7 0.31 -12.22 18.67
CA ILE A 7 1.21 -11.23 18.07
C ILE A 7 1.87 -11.78 16.79
N LEU A 8 2.21 -13.06 16.77
CA LEU A 8 2.82 -13.71 15.61
C LEU A 8 1.84 -13.90 14.44
N ILE A 9 0.55 -14.11 14.74
CA ILE A 9 -0.50 -14.37 13.75
C ILE A 9 -1.08 -13.07 13.18
N LEU A 10 -1.08 -11.98 13.95
CA LEU A 10 -1.62 -10.67 13.55
C LEU A 10 -1.10 -10.14 12.19
N PRO A 11 0.20 -10.17 11.86
CA PRO A 11 0.69 -9.68 10.56
C PRO A 11 0.24 -10.53 9.37
N PHE A 12 -0.07 -11.82 9.59
CA PHE A 12 -0.59 -12.69 8.52
C PHE A 12 -2.07 -12.44 8.20
N ILE A 13 -2.84 -11.87 9.13
CA ILE A 13 -4.25 -11.52 8.92
C ILE A 13 -4.39 -10.10 8.35
N LEU A 14 -3.41 -9.23 8.60
CA LEU A 14 -3.36 -7.85 8.11
C LEU A 14 -2.89 -7.70 6.66
N THR A 15 -2.73 -8.80 5.92
CA THR A 15 -2.58 -8.74 4.46
C THR A 15 -3.93 -8.41 3.81
N GLY A 16 -4.53 -7.27 4.19
CA GLY A 16 -5.57 -6.66 3.39
C GLY A 16 -4.93 -6.31 2.04
N CYS A 17 -5.36 -6.99 0.98
CA CYS A 17 -4.87 -6.71 -0.35
C CYS A 17 -5.36 -5.31 -0.75
N LEU A 18 -4.42 -4.39 -0.93
CA LEU A 18 -4.70 -3.12 -1.58
C LEU A 18 -4.91 -3.40 -3.07
N ASN A 19 -6.06 -3.01 -3.60
CA ASN A 19 -6.27 -3.02 -5.04
C ASN A 19 -5.64 -1.77 -5.62
N TYR A 20 -5.02 -1.90 -6.78
CA TYR A 20 -4.39 -0.78 -7.44
C TYR A 20 -4.47 -0.91 -8.96
N TYR A 21 -4.48 0.24 -9.62
CA TYR A 21 -4.24 0.39 -11.04
C TYR A 21 -3.03 1.28 -11.21
N GLN A 22 -2.04 0.82 -11.98
CA GLN A 22 -0.79 1.53 -12.18
C GLN A 22 -0.53 1.73 -13.67
N GLU A 23 -0.26 2.97 -14.06
CA GLU A 23 0.16 3.35 -15.40
C GLU A 23 1.59 3.93 -15.32
N VAL A 24 2.52 3.34 -16.08
CA VAL A 24 3.92 3.81 -16.15
C VAL A 24 4.25 4.18 -17.59
N LYS A 25 4.77 5.39 -17.79
CA LYS A 25 5.30 5.86 -19.06
C LYS A 25 6.80 6.05 -18.91
N LEU A 26 7.57 5.38 -19.76
CA LEU A 26 9.03 5.51 -19.83
C LEU A 26 9.37 6.13 -21.18
N ALA A 27 10.22 7.16 -21.15
CA ALA A 27 10.77 7.80 -22.32
C ALA A 27 12.17 7.24 -22.62
N ILE A 28 12.59 7.35 -23.88
CA ILE A 28 13.89 6.85 -24.35
C ILE A 28 15.09 7.62 -23.78
N ASP A 29 14.86 8.83 -23.27
CA ASP A 29 15.86 9.65 -22.58
C ASP A 29 16.06 9.23 -21.11
N GLY A 30 15.39 8.17 -20.68
CA GLY A 30 15.45 7.64 -19.32
C GLY A 30 14.54 8.36 -18.33
N SER A 31 13.78 9.38 -18.75
CA SER A 31 12.74 9.99 -17.93
C SER A 31 11.47 9.13 -17.93
N GLY A 32 10.59 9.37 -16.96
CA GLY A 32 9.33 8.68 -16.87
C GLY A 32 8.34 9.31 -15.91
N SER A 33 7.09 8.87 -16.01
CA SER A 33 6.01 9.26 -15.12
C SER A 33 5.23 8.03 -14.68
N MET A 34 4.79 8.02 -13.43
CA MET A 34 3.94 6.99 -12.87
C MET A 34 2.67 7.63 -12.31
N HIS A 35 1.53 7.05 -12.68
CA HIS A 35 0.23 7.30 -12.06
C HIS A 35 -0.24 6.03 -11.36
N ILE A 36 -0.78 6.15 -10.15
CA ILE A 36 -1.31 5.02 -9.39
C ILE A 36 -2.60 5.41 -8.69
N ASP A 37 -3.66 4.66 -9.00
CA ASP A 37 -4.92 4.69 -8.25
C ASP A 37 -4.93 3.48 -7.31
N TYR A 38 -5.31 3.69 -6.05
CA TYR A 38 -5.34 2.62 -5.06
C TYR A 38 -6.60 2.71 -4.19
N TRP A 39 -7.13 1.54 -3.84
CA TRP A 39 -8.35 1.44 -3.03
C TRP A 39 -8.41 0.10 -2.30
N MET A 40 -9.21 0.07 -1.23
CA MET A 40 -9.56 -1.16 -0.54
C MET A 40 -11.03 -1.13 -0.17
N LEU A 41 -11.65 -2.31 -0.17
CA LEU A 41 -13.00 -2.45 0.37
C LEU A 41 -12.93 -2.37 1.89
N LEU A 42 -13.61 -1.38 2.46
CA LEU A 42 -13.79 -1.25 3.90
C LEU A 42 -15.22 -1.63 4.28
N PRO A 43 -15.41 -2.39 5.36
CA PRO A 43 -16.73 -2.87 5.74
C PRO A 43 -17.66 -1.76 6.24
N ASP A 44 -17.11 -0.67 6.79
CA ASP A 44 -17.86 0.48 7.30
C ASP A 44 -17.00 1.76 7.36
N GLU A 45 -17.64 2.90 7.63
CA GLU A 45 -16.97 4.20 7.77
C GLU A 45 -16.03 4.27 8.99
N ALA A 46 -16.34 3.55 10.07
CA ALA A 46 -15.48 3.50 11.25
C ALA A 46 -14.12 2.89 10.92
N SER A 47 -14.11 1.86 10.08
CA SER A 47 -12.92 1.21 9.55
C SER A 47 -12.09 2.15 8.68
N ALA A 48 -12.74 3.05 7.92
CA ALA A 48 -12.02 4.10 7.18
C ALA A 48 -11.28 5.07 8.10
N SER A 49 -11.91 5.47 9.21
CA SER A 49 -11.24 6.31 10.22
C SER A 49 -10.05 5.60 10.85
N VAL A 50 -10.17 4.29 11.13
CA VAL A 50 -9.08 3.50 11.72
C VAL A 50 -7.91 3.38 10.75
N VAL A 51 -8.15 3.02 9.48
CA VAL A 51 -7.09 2.89 8.46
C VAL A 51 -6.32 4.21 8.30
N SER A 52 -7.04 5.33 8.24
CA SER A 52 -6.43 6.66 8.17
C SER A 52 -5.57 6.99 9.41
N LYS A 53 -6.05 6.69 10.62
CA LYS A 53 -5.33 6.98 11.88
C LYS A 53 -4.13 6.08 12.14
N VAL A 54 -4.22 4.81 11.74
CA VAL A 54 -3.10 3.86 11.85
C VAL A 54 -2.01 4.18 10.82
N GLY A 55 -2.34 4.93 9.76
CA GLY A 55 -1.39 5.32 8.73
C GLY A 55 -1.04 4.16 7.81
N LEU A 56 -2.00 3.25 7.56
CA LEU A 56 -1.83 2.20 6.56
C LEU A 56 -2.08 2.80 5.17
N PHE A 57 -1.24 2.44 4.19
CA PHE A 57 -1.39 2.84 2.78
C PHE A 57 -1.41 4.36 2.56
N THR A 58 -0.56 5.09 3.28
CA THR A 58 -0.33 6.52 3.02
C THR A 58 0.25 6.75 1.62
N PRO A 59 0.02 7.91 0.99
CA PRO A 59 0.59 8.22 -0.31
C PRO A 59 2.11 7.99 -0.39
N ASP A 60 2.85 8.34 0.66
CA ASP A 60 4.30 8.12 0.73
C ASP A 60 4.65 6.63 0.76
N SER A 61 3.95 5.82 1.57
CA SER A 61 4.19 4.37 1.63
C SER A 61 3.88 3.68 0.30
N ILE A 62 2.85 4.14 -0.41
CA ILE A 62 2.51 3.65 -1.76
C ILE A 62 3.60 4.07 -2.74
N LYS A 63 4.00 5.35 -2.71
CA LYS A 63 5.07 5.83 -3.59
C LYS A 63 6.35 5.03 -3.38
N GLU A 64 6.80 4.85 -2.14
CA GLU A 64 8.01 4.06 -1.82
C GLU A 64 7.92 2.63 -2.35
N LYS A 65 6.77 1.97 -2.16
CA LYS A 65 6.58 0.58 -2.56
C LYS A 65 6.53 0.37 -4.08
N PHE A 66 5.94 1.31 -4.81
CA PHE A 66 5.64 1.16 -6.23
C PHE A 66 6.58 1.96 -7.15
N THR A 67 7.40 2.86 -6.60
CA THR A 67 8.46 3.54 -7.37
C THR A 67 9.56 2.54 -7.71
N SER A 68 10.00 2.55 -8.96
CA SER A 68 11.12 1.73 -9.40
C SER A 68 12.44 2.27 -8.84
N GLU A 69 13.30 1.38 -8.35
CA GLU A 69 14.70 1.71 -8.04
C GLU A 69 15.58 1.88 -9.30
N TYR A 70 15.02 1.64 -10.49
CA TYR A 70 15.74 1.76 -11.74
C TYR A 70 16.16 3.21 -12.02
N SER A 71 17.46 3.47 -11.97
CA SER A 71 18.11 4.66 -12.51
C SER A 71 19.07 4.25 -13.63
N ILE A 72 19.03 4.96 -14.77
CA ILE A 72 19.99 4.81 -15.89
C ILE A 72 21.29 5.56 -15.57
#